data_AF-A0A529XE04-F1
#
_entry.id   AF-A0A529XE04-F1
#
_cell.length_a   1.000
_cell.length_b   1.000
_cell.length_c   1.000
_cell.angle_alpha   90.00
_cell.angle_beta   90.00
_cell.angle_gamma   90.00
#
_symmetry.space_group_name_H-M   'P 1'
#
loop_
_entity.id
_entity.type
_entity.pdbx_description
1 polymer ?
#
loop_
_entity_poly.entity_id
_entity_poly.type
_entity_poly.pdbx_seq_one_letter_code
_entity_poly.pdbx_strand_id
1 'polypeptide(L)'
;VMAEGLARLSVDGEIVVEPKKPVVQFGPVAVAVPPGAFLQATEAAEQAMAGLVGQHLSRAKKVADLFAGCGSFALRLAAKSEVHAVEGEAAALAALDRAYRFATGLRRVTSERRDLFRRPLTFKELNAFDGLVFDPPRAGAEDQSKQIARSDVPLVAAVSC
;
A
#
# COMPACT_ATOMS: atom_id res chain seq x y z
N VAL A 1 9.93 -28.24 -4.39
CA VAL A 1 9.00 -27.14 -4.78
C VAL A 1 7.69 -27.69 -5.34
N MET A 2 7.71 -28.40 -6.48
CA MET A 2 6.46 -28.94 -7.07
C MET A 2 5.80 -30.02 -6.22
N ALA A 3 6.56 -30.99 -5.70
CA ALA A 3 6.04 -32.04 -4.82
C ALA A 3 5.42 -31.49 -3.51
N GLU A 4 5.93 -30.36 -3.02
CA GLU A 4 5.50 -29.70 -1.79
C GLU A 4 4.37 -28.66 -2.01
N GLY A 5 3.86 -28.52 -3.24
CA GLY A 5 2.77 -27.59 -3.56
C GLY A 5 3.10 -26.10 -3.38
N LEU A 6 4.38 -25.75 -3.25
CA LEU A 6 4.85 -24.37 -3.06
C LEU A 6 4.53 -23.50 -4.27
N ALA A 7 4.13 -22.26 -4.02
CA ALA A 7 3.84 -21.30 -5.09
C ALA A 7 5.12 -20.81 -5.78
N ARG A 8 6.14 -20.48 -4.99
CA ARG A 8 7.41 -19.94 -5.48
C ARG A 8 8.55 -20.32 -4.54
N LEU A 9 9.72 -20.55 -5.11
CA LEU A 9 11.01 -20.51 -4.42
C LEU A 9 11.84 -19.37 -5.04
N SER A 10 12.36 -18.49 -4.19
CA SER A 10 13.28 -17.43 -4.58
C SER A 10 14.43 -17.34 -3.59
N VAL A 11 15.60 -16.95 -4.08
CA VAL A 11 16.83 -16.72 -3.29
C VAL A 11 17.34 -15.33 -3.63
N ASP A 12 17.57 -14.49 -2.62
CA ASP A 12 18.03 -13.10 -2.79
C ASP A 12 17.23 -12.28 -3.80
N GLY A 13 15.92 -12.52 -3.86
CA GLY A 13 14.99 -11.86 -4.79
C GLY A 13 14.91 -12.48 -6.19
N GLU A 14 15.80 -13.41 -6.54
CA GLU A 14 15.77 -14.13 -7.80
C GLU A 14 14.80 -15.32 -7.72
N ILE A 15 13.91 -15.44 -8.71
CA ILE A 15 12.94 -16.54 -8.78
C ILE A 15 13.64 -17.77 -9.35
N VAL A 16 13.86 -18.78 -8.52
CA VAL A 16 14.42 -20.08 -8.95
C VAL A 16 13.34 -20.90 -9.64
N VAL A 17 12.13 -20.92 -9.09
CA VAL A 17 10.98 -21.62 -9.68
C VAL A 17 9.66 -21.03 -9.17
N GLU A 18 8.67 -20.89 -10.06
CA GLU A 18 7.35 -20.34 -9.74
C GLU A 18 6.24 -21.11 -10.49
N PRO A 19 5.83 -22.30 -9.99
CA PRO A 19 4.79 -23.09 -10.65
C PRO A 19 3.41 -22.40 -10.64
N LYS A 20 3.15 -21.52 -9.65
CA LYS A 20 1.95 -20.67 -9.57
C LYS A 20 2.31 -19.33 -8.96
N LYS A 21 1.65 -18.25 -9.39
CA LYS A 21 1.86 -16.92 -8.80
C LYS A 21 1.46 -16.94 -7.31
N PRO A 22 2.30 -16.49 -6.37
CA PRO A 22 1.87 -16.27 -4.99
C PRO A 22 0.95 -15.05 -4.95
N VAL A 23 -0.31 -15.29 -4.58
CA VAL A 23 -1.37 -14.27 -4.60
C VAL A 23 -1.85 -14.03 -3.16
N VAL A 24 -2.03 -12.75 -2.83
CA VAL A 24 -2.62 -12.27 -1.57
C VAL A 24 -3.88 -11.47 -1.91
N GLN A 25 -4.91 -11.56 -1.06
CA GLN A 25 -6.14 -10.79 -1.22
C GLN A 25 -6.06 -9.49 -0.43
N PHE A 26 -6.14 -8.35 -1.13
CA PHE A 26 -6.32 -7.05 -0.50
C PHE A 26 -7.75 -6.57 -0.69
N GLY A 27 -8.61 -6.94 0.27
CA GLY A 27 -10.05 -6.80 0.12
C GLY A 27 -10.54 -7.71 -1.01
N PRO A 28 -11.27 -7.20 -2.02
CA PRO A 28 -11.70 -8.00 -3.16
C PRO A 28 -10.62 -8.17 -4.25
N VAL A 29 -9.43 -7.60 -4.07
CA VAL A 29 -8.40 -7.53 -5.13
C VAL A 29 -7.30 -8.58 -4.90
N ALA A 30 -7.13 -9.46 -5.88
CA ALA A 30 -6.07 -10.45 -5.90
C ALA A 30 -4.74 -9.84 -6.41
N VAL A 31 -3.71 -9.81 -5.57
CA VAL A 31 -2.39 -9.26 -5.90
C VAL A 31 -1.34 -10.35 -5.94
N ALA A 32 -0.67 -10.51 -7.09
CA ALA A 32 0.49 -11.39 -7.19
C ALA A 32 1.73 -10.67 -6.64
N VAL A 33 2.20 -11.08 -5.46
CA VAL A 33 3.23 -10.35 -4.71
C VAL A 33 4.65 -10.69 -5.18
N PRO A 34 5.58 -9.71 -5.26
CA PRO A 34 6.97 -9.99 -5.61
C PRO A 34 7.71 -10.70 -4.47
N PRO A 35 8.88 -11.31 -4.74
CA PRO A 35 9.75 -11.84 -3.69
C PRO A 35 10.11 -10.74 -2.67
N GLY A 36 10.18 -11.08 -1.39
CA GLY A 36 10.57 -10.14 -0.33
C GLY A 36 9.55 -9.04 -0.03
N ALA A 37 8.36 -9.05 -0.65
CA ALA A 37 7.30 -8.11 -0.34
C ALA A 37 6.91 -8.18 1.14
N PHE A 38 6.81 -7.02 1.79
CA PHE A 38 6.22 -6.94 3.12
C PHE A 38 4.73 -7.25 3.05
N LEU A 39 4.26 -8.05 4.01
CA LEU A 39 2.85 -8.35 4.23
C LEU A 39 2.60 -8.26 5.73
N GLN A 40 1.36 -7.92 6.09
CA GLN A 40 0.94 -7.99 7.49
C GLN A 40 1.03 -9.43 7.98
N ALA A 41 1.48 -9.61 9.22
CA ALA A 41 1.80 -10.93 9.78
C ALA A 41 0.60 -11.88 9.81
N THR A 42 -0.62 -11.33 9.96
CA THR A 42 -1.86 -12.11 9.94
C THR A 42 -2.94 -11.39 9.15
N GLU A 43 -3.80 -12.16 8.50
CA GLU A 43 -4.98 -11.63 7.80
C GLU A 43 -5.91 -10.87 8.76
N ALA A 44 -6.15 -11.40 9.96
CA ALA A 44 -7.03 -10.77 10.94
C ALA A 44 -6.54 -9.38 11.37
N ALA A 45 -5.23 -9.21 11.59
CA ALA A 45 -4.64 -7.92 11.90
C ALA A 45 -4.76 -6.95 10.72
N GLU A 46 -4.45 -7.41 9.49
CA GLU A 46 -4.61 -6.58 8.28
C GLU A 46 -6.06 -6.10 8.11
N GLN A 47 -7.03 -7.00 8.27
CA GLN A 47 -8.45 -6.67 8.15
C GLN A 47 -8.90 -5.68 9.22
N ALA A 48 -8.46 -5.85 10.47
CA ALA A 48 -8.78 -4.93 11.56
C ALA A 48 -8.23 -3.53 11.29
N MET A 49 -6.95 -3.42 10.92
CA MET A 49 -6.31 -2.14 10.59
C MET A 49 -6.97 -1.48 9.38
N ALA A 50 -7.20 -2.23 8.29
CA ALA A 50 -7.87 -1.70 7.11
C ALA A 50 -9.30 -1.25 7.39
N GLY A 51 -10.02 -1.93 8.30
CA GLY A 51 -11.35 -1.51 8.75
C GLY A 51 -11.32 -0.17 9.48
N LEU A 52 -10.40 0.00 10.44
CA LEU A 52 -10.22 1.26 11.19
C LEU A 52 -9.81 2.41 10.27
N VAL A 53 -8.81 2.19 9.42
CA VAL A 53 -8.34 3.18 8.43
C VAL A 53 -9.46 3.55 7.46
N GLY A 54 -10.14 2.55 6.89
CA GLY A 54 -11.23 2.75 5.93
C GLY A 54 -12.43 3.49 6.53
N GLN A 55 -12.75 3.24 7.81
CA GLN A 55 -13.79 3.99 8.52
C GLN A 55 -13.37 5.45 8.76
N HIS A 56 -12.14 5.68 9.24
CA HIS A 56 -11.60 7.01 9.48
C HIS A 56 -11.58 7.86 8.20
N LEU A 57 -11.18 7.26 7.07
CA LEU A 57 -11.08 7.93 5.76
C LEU A 57 -12.37 7.86 4.93
N SER A 58 -13.49 7.39 5.49
CA SER A 58 -14.73 7.10 4.74
C SER A 58 -15.34 8.30 3.98
N ARG A 59 -15.00 9.54 4.40
CA ARG A 59 -15.47 10.78 3.76
C ARG A 59 -14.45 11.40 2.80
N ALA A 60 -13.21 10.90 2.77
CA ALA A 60 -12.17 11.40 1.90
C ALA A 60 -12.42 10.91 0.46
N LYS A 61 -12.50 11.81 -0.52
CA LYS A 61 -12.70 11.43 -1.93
C LYS A 61 -11.38 11.15 -2.62
N LYS A 62 -10.32 11.85 -2.24
CA LYS A 62 -8.96 11.67 -2.74
C LYS A 62 -8.01 11.42 -1.58
N VAL A 63 -7.37 10.26 -1.58
CA VAL A 63 -6.55 9.75 -0.47
C VAL A 63 -5.12 9.48 -0.93
N ALA A 64 -4.14 9.84 -0.10
CA ALA A 64 -2.77 9.36 -0.26
C ALA A 64 -2.52 8.12 0.62
N ASP A 65 -1.88 7.09 0.05
CA ASP A 65 -1.38 5.92 0.77
C ASP A 65 0.14 5.96 0.72
N LEU A 66 0.79 6.21 1.86
CA LEU A 66 2.24 6.41 1.96
C LEU A 66 2.89 5.16 2.56
N PHE A 67 3.99 4.71 1.97
CA PHE A 67 4.57 3.38 2.22
C PHE A 67 3.58 2.27 1.82
N ALA A 68 2.96 2.46 0.64
CA ALA A 68 1.80 1.67 0.22
C ALA A 68 2.10 0.17 -0.03
N GLY A 69 3.38 -0.21 -0.18
CA GLY A 69 3.79 -1.56 -0.51
C GLY A 69 3.05 -2.10 -1.75
N CYS A 70 2.47 -3.29 -1.63
CA CYS A 70 1.68 -3.91 -2.70
C CYS A 70 0.22 -3.45 -2.74
N GLY A 71 -0.16 -2.45 -1.95
CA GLY A 71 -1.50 -1.85 -1.95
C GLY A 71 -2.47 -2.42 -0.92
N SER A 72 -1.99 -2.85 0.25
CA SER A 72 -2.84 -3.36 1.34
C SER A 72 -3.94 -2.37 1.71
N PHE A 73 -3.64 -1.08 1.83
CA PHE A 73 -4.66 -0.04 2.05
C PHE A 73 -5.20 0.51 0.74
N ALA A 74 -4.33 0.88 -0.21
CA ALA A 74 -4.72 1.54 -1.44
C ALA A 74 -5.86 0.81 -2.19
N LEU A 75 -5.76 -0.50 -2.37
CA LEU A 75 -6.76 -1.26 -3.14
C LEU A 75 -8.10 -1.40 -2.40
N ARG A 76 -8.08 -1.40 -1.06
CA ARG A 76 -9.28 -1.41 -0.23
C ARG A 76 -9.96 -0.05 -0.22
N LEU A 77 -9.18 1.01 -0.05
CA LEU A 77 -9.65 2.40 -0.06
C LEU A 77 -10.18 2.80 -1.44
N ALA A 78 -9.60 2.25 -2.51
CA ALA A 78 -10.03 2.47 -3.89
C ALA A 78 -11.50 2.08 -4.15
N ALA A 79 -12.12 1.25 -3.31
CA ALA A 79 -13.55 0.97 -3.42
C ALA A 79 -14.43 2.22 -3.23
N LYS A 80 -13.94 3.25 -2.53
CA LYS A 80 -14.70 4.46 -2.20
C LYS A 80 -13.98 5.78 -2.51
N SER A 81 -12.67 5.77 -2.68
CA SER A 81 -11.84 6.98 -2.85
C SER A 81 -10.88 6.84 -4.03
N GLU A 82 -10.56 7.93 -4.73
CA GLU A 82 -9.37 7.94 -5.60
C GLU A 82 -8.12 7.87 -4.73
N VAL A 83 -7.17 7.01 -5.08
CA VAL A 83 -5.99 6.77 -4.24
C VAL A 83 -4.70 7.08 -5.01
N HIS A 84 -3.79 7.77 -4.34
CA HIS A 84 -2.41 7.94 -4.79
C HIS A 84 -1.47 7.17 -3.86
N ALA A 85 -0.94 6.05 -4.35
CA ALA A 85 -0.04 5.17 -3.63
C ALA A 85 1.42 5.60 -3.84
N VAL A 86 2.14 5.86 -2.77
CA VAL A 86 3.55 6.28 -2.79
C VAL A 86 4.41 5.25 -2.08
N GLU A 87 5.40 4.71 -2.79
CA GLU A 87 6.21 3.59 -2.34
C GLU A 87 7.63 3.66 -2.95
N GLY A 88 8.65 3.25 -2.21
CA GLY A 88 10.04 3.22 -2.68
C GLY A 88 10.34 2.02 -3.59
N GLU A 89 9.69 0.89 -3.29
CA GLU A 89 9.90 -0.39 -3.95
C GLU A 89 9.13 -0.54 -5.28
N ALA A 90 9.87 -0.53 -6.39
CA ALA A 90 9.28 -0.58 -7.73
C ALA A 90 8.49 -1.87 -7.98
N ALA A 91 8.95 -3.01 -7.46
CA ALA A 91 8.28 -4.29 -7.64
C ALA A 91 6.92 -4.33 -6.93
N ALA A 92 6.81 -3.69 -5.77
CA ALA A 92 5.58 -3.60 -5.00
C ALA A 92 4.54 -2.73 -5.73
N LEU A 93 4.96 -1.57 -6.26
CA LEU A 93 4.10 -0.72 -7.10
C LEU A 93 3.66 -1.41 -8.39
N ALA A 94 4.55 -2.16 -9.04
CA ALA A 94 4.19 -2.91 -10.24
C ALA A 94 3.14 -4.00 -9.95
N ALA A 95 3.22 -4.66 -8.79
CA ALA A 95 2.22 -5.61 -8.34
C ALA A 95 0.86 -4.93 -8.07
N LEU A 96 0.87 -3.79 -7.37
CA LEU A 96 -0.31 -2.95 -7.12
C LEU A 96 -0.98 -2.51 -8.43
N ASP A 97 -0.23 -1.86 -9.32
CA ASP A 97 -0.75 -1.35 -10.61
C ASP A 97 -1.31 -2.47 -11.47
N ARG A 98 -0.61 -3.61 -11.56
CA ARG A 98 -1.12 -4.78 -12.27
C ARG A 98 -2.45 -5.24 -11.68
N ALA A 99 -2.53 -5.41 -10.35
CA ALA A 99 -3.75 -5.88 -9.71
C ALA A 99 -4.91 -4.89 -9.88
N TYR A 100 -4.65 -3.59 -9.73
CA TYR A 100 -5.62 -2.53 -9.97
C TYR A 100 -6.22 -2.59 -11.39
N ARG A 101 -5.39 -2.79 -12.43
CA ARG A 101 -5.86 -2.85 -13.83
C ARG A 101 -6.82 -4.01 -14.12
N PHE A 102 -6.72 -5.11 -13.37
CA PHE A 102 -7.60 -6.27 -13.52
C PHE A 102 -8.76 -6.27 -12.52
N ALA A 103 -8.77 -5.36 -11.55
CA ALA A 103 -9.85 -5.21 -10.60
C ALA A 103 -11.03 -4.43 -11.22
N THR A 104 -12.23 -4.71 -10.74
CA THR A 104 -13.45 -4.00 -11.14
C THR A 104 -14.08 -3.30 -9.94
N GLY A 105 -14.87 -2.25 -10.19
CA GLY A 105 -15.58 -1.52 -9.13
C GLY A 105 -14.70 -0.62 -8.26
N LEU A 106 -13.44 -0.39 -8.64
CA LEU A 106 -12.54 0.54 -7.97
C LEU A 106 -12.58 1.93 -8.63
N ARG A 107 -12.41 2.97 -7.81
CA ARG A 107 -12.04 4.31 -8.28
C ARG A 107 -10.58 4.34 -8.72
N ARG A 108 -10.19 5.47 -9.29
CA ARG A 108 -8.84 5.68 -9.83
C ARG A 108 -7.77 5.42 -8.77
N VAL A 109 -6.82 4.55 -9.10
CA VAL A 109 -5.57 4.38 -8.35
C VAL A 109 -4.41 4.86 -9.22
N THR A 110 -3.53 5.65 -8.63
CA THR A 110 -2.27 6.10 -9.24
C THR A 110 -1.12 5.75 -8.33
N SER A 111 0.08 5.59 -8.88
CA SER A 111 1.27 5.21 -8.13
C SER A 111 2.44 6.15 -8.41
N GLU A 112 3.22 6.50 -7.39
CA GLU A 112 4.48 7.23 -7.49
C GLU A 112 5.59 6.44 -6.80
N ARG A 113 6.69 6.17 -7.54
CA ARG A 113 7.89 5.63 -6.92
C ARG A 113 8.68 6.74 -6.24
N ARG A 114 8.69 6.76 -4.91
CA ARG A 114 9.36 7.79 -4.11
C ARG A 114 9.93 7.18 -2.84
N ASP A 115 11.21 7.46 -2.60
CA ASP A 115 11.83 7.19 -1.31
C ASP A 115 11.39 8.26 -0.31
N LEU A 116 10.36 7.95 0.48
CA LEU A 116 9.76 8.86 1.46
C LEU A 116 10.67 9.16 2.66
N PHE A 117 11.73 8.38 2.89
CA PHE A 117 12.72 8.69 3.93
C PHE A 117 13.63 9.83 3.51
N ARG A 118 13.97 9.92 2.22
CA ARG A 118 14.85 10.97 1.68
C ARG A 118 14.09 12.14 1.08
N ARG A 119 12.93 11.87 0.50
CA ARG A 119 12.09 12.83 -0.21
C ARG A 119 10.65 12.64 0.25
N PRO A 120 10.27 13.13 1.44
CA PRO A 120 8.87 13.08 1.86
C PRO A 120 8.00 13.84 0.87
N LEU A 121 6.71 13.51 0.80
CA LEU A 121 5.74 14.42 0.19
C LEU A 121 5.71 15.70 1.01
N THR A 122 5.86 16.83 0.33
CA THR A 122 5.80 18.14 0.95
C THR A 122 4.38 18.45 1.43
N PHE A 123 4.26 19.32 2.43
CA PHE A 123 2.95 19.77 2.90
C PHE A 123 2.06 20.33 1.76
N LYS A 124 2.66 21.01 0.77
CA LYS A 124 1.93 21.52 -0.41
C LYS A 124 1.38 20.40 -1.30
N GLU A 125 2.14 19.32 -1.48
CA GLU A 125 1.65 18.13 -2.20
C GLU A 125 0.53 17.45 -1.40
N LEU A 126 0.68 17.35 -0.08
CA LEU A 126 -0.32 16.75 0.82
C LEU A 126 -1.65 17.52 0.86
N ASN A 127 -1.60 18.84 0.72
CA ASN A 127 -2.80 19.71 0.65
C ASN A 127 -3.72 19.38 -0.53
N ALA A 128 -3.29 18.56 -1.49
CA ALA A 128 -4.09 18.12 -2.62
C ALA A 128 -5.00 16.90 -2.31
N PHE A 129 -5.02 16.43 -1.06
CA PHE A 129 -5.75 15.24 -0.62
C PHE A 129 -6.75 15.57 0.50
N ASP A 130 -7.86 14.83 0.53
CA ASP A 130 -8.88 14.93 1.59
C ASP A 130 -8.52 14.06 2.81
N GLY A 131 -7.55 13.16 2.66
CA GLY A 131 -7.05 12.33 3.74
C GLY A 131 -5.84 11.53 3.33
N LEU A 132 -5.14 10.94 4.31
CA LEU A 132 -4.04 10.03 4.04
C LEU A 132 -3.97 8.90 5.06
N VAL A 133 -3.38 7.79 4.64
CA VAL A 133 -2.85 6.74 5.51
C VAL A 133 -1.34 6.65 5.31
N PHE A 134 -0.60 6.40 6.38
CA PHE A 134 0.81 6.03 6.30
C PHE A 134 1.15 4.90 7.30
N ASP A 135 1.87 3.89 6.81
CA ASP A 135 2.28 2.70 7.56
C ASP A 135 3.79 2.48 7.40
N PRO A 136 4.63 3.30 8.06
CA PRO A 136 6.07 3.21 7.92
C PRO A 136 6.64 1.97 8.63
N PRO A 137 7.83 1.49 8.23
CA PRO A 137 8.52 0.44 8.98
C PRO A 137 8.92 0.94 10.37
N ARG A 138 9.46 0.02 11.19
CA ARG A 138 9.86 0.27 12.59
C ARG A 138 10.74 1.51 12.84
N ALA A 139 11.50 1.96 11.85
CA ALA A 139 12.28 3.20 11.93
C ALA A 139 11.43 4.48 12.03
N GLY A 140 10.12 4.38 11.77
CA GLY A 140 9.18 5.50 11.70
C GLY A 140 9.35 6.32 10.41
N ALA A 141 8.65 7.44 10.33
CA ALA A 141 8.73 8.36 9.20
C ALA A 141 8.73 9.82 9.69
N GLU A 142 9.77 10.21 10.41
CA GLU A 142 9.87 11.51 11.08
C GLU A 142 9.67 12.69 10.10
N ASP A 143 10.42 12.72 9.00
CA ASP A 143 10.36 13.84 8.05
C ASP A 143 9.01 13.90 7.33
N GLN A 144 8.42 12.75 7.00
CA GLN A 144 7.06 12.69 6.46
C GLN A 144 6.04 13.20 7.47
N SER A 145 6.16 12.81 8.74
CA SER A 145 5.28 13.24 9.82
C SER A 145 5.34 14.76 10.04
N LYS A 146 6.54 15.37 9.96
CA LYS A 146 6.71 16.83 9.98
C LYS A 146 6.00 17.53 8.82
N GLN A 147 6.01 16.93 7.61
CA GLN A 147 5.27 17.50 6.47
C GLN A 147 3.75 17.36 6.65
N ILE A 148 3.28 16.22 7.17
CA ILE A 148 1.86 15.99 7.47
C ILE A 148 1.36 17.01 8.49
N ALA A 149 2.08 17.21 9.59
CA ALA A 149 1.71 18.17 10.63
C ALA A 149 1.66 19.63 10.16
N ARG A 150 2.38 19.96 9.07
CA ARG A 150 2.38 21.29 8.44
C ARG A 150 1.33 21.46 7.35
N SER A 151 0.69 20.37 6.92
CA SER A 151 -0.29 20.37 5.85
C SER A 151 -1.71 20.63 6.37
N ASP A 152 -2.59 20.98 5.47
CA ASP A 152 -4.02 21.22 5.71
C ASP A 152 -4.85 19.94 5.48
N VAL A 153 -4.20 18.78 5.33
CA VAL A 153 -4.91 17.50 5.13
C VAL A 153 -5.78 17.20 6.36
N PRO A 154 -7.10 17.06 6.20
CA PRO A 154 -7.99 17.07 7.37
C PRO A 154 -8.11 15.71 8.06
N LEU A 155 -7.76 14.60 7.39
CA LEU A 155 -7.88 13.25 7.92
C LEU A 155 -6.55 12.49 7.77
N VAL A 156 -6.03 11.97 8.87
CA VAL A 156 -4.74 11.28 8.92
C VAL A 156 -4.88 9.99 9.72
N ALA A 157 -4.65 8.86 9.05
CA ALA A 157 -4.52 7.56 9.71
C ALA A 157 -3.03 7.16 9.76
N ALA A 158 -2.51 6.95 10.96
CA ALA A 158 -1.15 6.44 11.19
C ALA A 158 -1.24 4.98 11.67
N VAL A 159 -0.51 4.09 11.02
CA VAL A 159 -0.32 2.69 11.45
C VAL A 159 1.12 2.55 11.94
N SER A 160 1.34 1.85 13.06
CA SER A 160 2.66 1.78 13.71
C SER A 160 2.83 0.42 14.40
N CYS A 161 4.07 -0.11 14.35
CA CYS A 161 4.46 -1.41 14.89
C CYS A 161 5.62 -1.33 15.90
#